data_AF-A0A9X0HXA8-F1
#
_entry.id   AF-A0A9X0HXA8-F1
#
_cell.length_a   1.000
_cell.length_b   1.000
_cell.length_c   1.000
_cell.angle_alpha   90.00
_cell.angle_beta   90.00
_cell.angle_gamma   90.00
#
_symmetry.space_group_name_H-M   'P 1'
#
loop_
_entity.id
_entity.type
_entity.pdbx_description
1 polymer ?
#
loop_
_entity_poly.entity_id
_entity_poly.type
_entity_poly.pdbx_seq_one_letter_code
_entity_poly.pdbx_strand_id
1 'polypeptide(L)'
;MTKHNPNNYDQSPYESITRPAPYGRYAGRLGAFAIAMGVGAAVAATPWVASAEPSDTGSAKGPDVSVSTNGETRVQKGTATATSDGTGSVAIAHGDDSSATAVGGNRNRAIVNGDNSSASTSRDGVSYGDGNTARVVGEDSSALAGLGDGNTATVNGDRGVAQAGLGDGNTATVVGDDGLAVAGEGDGNTTTVIGDGSAAGAGEGDNNTATVKGDGSSAGVGDGDNNTVAVHGDGSTAGAGDGDNNTAITRGDGSASGAGEGDNNTSTVNGDGSVASSGDGDNNTATVNGDGLTAVATEGDGITVEAP
;
A
#
# COMPACT_ATOMS: atom_id res chain seq x y z
N MET A 1 16.65 62.80 -54.66
CA MET A 1 17.92 62.43 -55.34
C MET A 1 18.68 61.48 -54.44
N THR A 2 18.99 60.29 -54.94
CA THR A 2 19.81 59.26 -54.28
C THR A 2 21.30 59.61 -54.32
N LYS A 3 22.03 59.34 -53.24
CA LYS A 3 23.41 58.81 -53.32
C LYS A 3 23.64 57.76 -52.24
N HIS A 4 23.67 56.51 -52.69
CA HIS A 4 24.24 55.37 -51.98
C HIS A 4 25.77 55.45 -52.15
N ASN A 5 26.56 55.07 -51.15
CA ASN A 5 28.01 54.85 -51.30
C ASN A 5 28.33 53.45 -50.74
N PRO A 6 28.99 52.54 -51.50
CA PRO A 6 29.01 51.10 -51.17
C PRO A 6 30.42 50.56 -50.81
N ASN A 7 30.51 49.23 -50.64
CA ASN A 7 31.73 48.40 -50.50
C ASN A 7 32.42 48.47 -49.11
N ASN A 8 33.03 47.44 -48.51
CA ASN A 8 33.15 45.98 -48.73
C ASN A 8 33.80 45.35 -47.46
N TYR A 9 33.89 44.03 -47.17
CA TYR A 9 33.54 42.79 -47.88
C TYR A 9 33.13 41.68 -46.85
N ASP A 10 32.11 40.89 -47.20
CA ASP A 10 32.09 39.41 -47.20
C ASP A 10 32.71 38.55 -46.06
N GLN A 11 31.84 37.97 -45.21
CA GLN A 11 31.96 36.60 -44.69
C GLN A 11 30.55 35.99 -44.51
N SER A 12 30.32 34.82 -45.10
CA SER A 12 29.22 33.88 -44.86
C SER A 12 29.84 32.47 -44.82
N PRO A 13 29.16 31.37 -44.42
CA PRO A 13 27.90 31.21 -43.69
C PRO A 13 28.03 30.33 -42.43
N TYR A 14 27.23 30.54 -41.37
CA TYR A 14 26.93 29.45 -40.42
C TYR A 14 25.49 29.54 -39.89
N GLU A 15 24.76 28.45 -40.08
CA GLU A 15 23.48 28.19 -39.42
C GLU A 15 23.68 28.02 -37.91
N SER A 16 22.80 28.62 -37.11
CA SER A 16 22.60 28.18 -35.72
C SER A 16 21.11 27.92 -35.49
N ILE A 17 20.69 26.72 -35.88
CA ILE A 17 19.49 26.09 -35.34
C ILE A 17 19.69 26.02 -33.82
N THR A 18 19.07 26.93 -33.07
CA THR A 18 19.05 26.87 -31.61
C THR A 18 18.17 25.69 -31.20
N ARG A 19 18.81 24.53 -31.03
CA ARG A 19 18.19 23.31 -30.52
C ARG A 19 17.47 23.61 -29.19
N PRO A 20 16.31 22.98 -28.93
CA PRO A 20 15.74 23.01 -27.58
C PRO A 20 16.76 22.42 -26.60
N ALA A 21 16.92 23.08 -25.44
CA ALA A 21 17.82 22.62 -24.39
C ALA A 21 17.29 21.28 -23.82
N PRO A 22 18.17 20.32 -23.49
CA PRO A 22 17.75 19.02 -22.98
C PRO A 22 17.14 19.16 -21.58
N TYR A 23 15.96 18.56 -21.39
CA TYR A 23 15.27 18.47 -20.11
C TYR A 23 16.13 17.77 -19.07
N GLY A 24 16.55 18.52 -18.04
CA GLY A 24 17.41 18.06 -16.97
C GLY A 24 16.67 17.82 -15.66
N ARG A 25 16.14 16.61 -15.47
CA ARG A 25 15.87 15.97 -14.16
C ARG A 25 15.14 16.83 -13.12
N TYR A 26 13.82 16.94 -13.25
CA TYR A 26 12.94 17.16 -12.10
C TYR A 26 12.48 15.81 -11.54
N ALA A 27 13.39 15.13 -10.84
CA ALA A 27 13.01 14.04 -9.94
C ALA A 27 12.42 14.68 -8.67
N GLY A 28 11.16 15.11 -8.77
CA GLY A 28 10.37 15.58 -7.63
C GLY A 28 10.15 14.43 -6.66
N ARG A 29 11.00 14.41 -5.62
CA ARG A 29 10.94 13.60 -4.39
C ARG A 29 9.64 12.79 -4.22
N LEU A 30 9.63 11.55 -4.70
CA LEU A 30 8.78 10.53 -4.10
C LEU A 30 9.27 10.34 -2.66
N GLY A 31 8.46 10.77 -1.70
CA GLY A 31 8.74 10.67 -0.28
C GLY A 31 8.83 9.19 0.09
N ALA A 32 10.05 8.71 0.35
CA ALA A 32 10.23 7.37 0.89
C ALA A 32 9.70 7.34 2.33
N PHE A 33 8.47 6.86 2.50
CA PHE A 33 7.88 6.63 3.82
C PHE A 33 8.73 5.59 4.57
N ALA A 34 9.48 6.06 5.56
CA ALA A 34 10.36 5.23 6.36
C ALA A 34 9.57 4.55 7.49
N ILE A 35 9.00 3.37 7.21
CA ILE A 35 8.36 2.55 8.25
C ILE A 35 9.45 2.14 9.27
N ALA A 36 9.45 2.80 10.42
CA ALA A 36 10.45 2.61 11.47
C ALA A 36 10.20 1.30 12.23
N MET A 37 10.81 0.20 11.76
CA MET A 37 10.83 -1.08 12.48
C MET A 37 11.66 -0.98 13.79
N GLY A 38 10.99 -0.63 14.89
CA GLY A 38 11.55 -0.61 16.24
C GLY A 38 11.80 -2.01 16.81
N VAL A 39 12.81 -2.73 16.33
CA VAL A 39 13.23 -4.01 16.91
C VAL A 39 14.00 -3.78 18.22
N GLY A 40 13.30 -3.85 19.35
CA GLY A 40 13.89 -3.77 20.68
C GLY A 40 14.61 -5.05 21.08
N ALA A 41 15.95 -5.05 21.02
CA ALA A 41 16.77 -6.20 21.39
C ALA A 41 16.77 -6.47 22.91
N ALA A 42 16.40 -7.70 23.31
CA ALA A 42 16.57 -8.21 24.68
C ALA A 42 17.27 -9.59 24.65
N VAL A 43 18.61 -9.58 24.61
CA VAL A 43 19.41 -10.82 24.70
C VAL A 43 19.47 -11.29 26.16
N ALA A 44 18.62 -12.24 26.53
CA ALA A 44 18.72 -12.99 27.78
C ALA A 44 19.45 -14.32 27.53
N ALA A 45 20.73 -14.37 27.90
CA ALA A 45 21.54 -15.59 27.76
C ALA A 45 21.10 -16.67 28.78
N THR A 46 20.43 -17.71 28.29
CA THR A 46 20.19 -18.96 29.03
C THR A 46 21.12 -20.06 28.51
N PRO A 47 21.67 -20.93 29.39
CA PRO A 47 22.65 -21.93 28.99
C PRO A 47 22.04 -23.02 28.10
N TRP A 48 22.81 -23.46 27.10
CA TRP A 48 22.41 -24.53 26.18
C TRP A 48 21.99 -25.81 26.92
N VAL A 49 20.78 -26.28 26.62
CA VAL A 49 20.41 -27.69 26.73
C VAL A 49 20.45 -28.25 25.32
N ALA A 50 21.20 -29.33 25.09
CA ALA A 50 21.20 -30.01 23.81
C ALA A 50 19.82 -30.65 23.59
N SER A 51 19.01 -30.05 22.72
CA SER A 51 17.81 -30.72 22.22
C SER A 51 18.23 -31.84 21.28
N ALA A 52 17.79 -33.06 21.55
CA ALA A 52 18.02 -34.17 20.63
C ALA A 52 17.12 -34.00 19.41
N GLU A 53 17.73 -33.86 18.23
CA GLU A 53 17.04 -33.93 16.94
C GLU A 53 16.29 -35.27 16.86
N PRO A 54 14.94 -35.28 16.80
CA PRO A 54 14.21 -36.52 16.63
C PRO A 54 14.50 -37.07 15.25
N SER A 55 14.99 -38.30 15.17
CA SER A 55 15.33 -38.93 13.90
C SER A 55 14.15 -38.92 12.92
N ASP A 56 14.40 -38.45 11.70
CA ASP A 56 13.52 -38.60 10.54
C ASP A 56 13.21 -40.08 10.28
N THR A 57 12.18 -40.57 10.95
CA THR A 57 11.39 -41.70 10.49
C THR A 57 10.23 -41.11 9.72
N GLY A 58 10.10 -41.48 8.44
CA GLY A 58 9.13 -40.94 7.49
C GLY A 58 7.66 -41.26 7.82
N SER A 59 7.23 -40.81 9.00
CA SER A 59 5.83 -40.62 9.35
C SER A 59 5.34 -39.45 8.51
N ALA A 60 4.35 -39.68 7.65
CA ALA A 60 3.68 -38.58 6.96
C ALA A 60 3.25 -37.56 8.02
N LYS A 61 3.73 -36.31 7.87
CA LYS A 61 3.48 -35.25 8.84
C LYS A 61 1.96 -35.16 9.07
N GLY A 62 1.57 -35.24 10.33
CA GLY A 62 0.15 -35.08 10.69
C GLY A 62 -0.33 -33.70 10.24
N PRO A 63 -1.63 -33.51 9.98
CA PRO A 63 -2.12 -32.20 9.58
C PRO A 63 -1.95 -31.19 10.73
N ASP A 64 -1.25 -30.11 10.48
CA ASP A 64 -1.01 -29.01 11.42
C ASP A 64 -2.22 -28.09 11.42
N VAL A 65 -3.02 -28.21 12.49
CA VAL A 65 -4.32 -27.56 12.59
C VAL A 65 -4.58 -27.18 14.04
N SER A 66 -4.89 -25.92 14.27
CA SER A 66 -5.42 -25.44 15.55
C SER A 66 -6.72 -24.68 15.34
N VAL A 67 -7.67 -24.88 16.25
CA VAL A 67 -8.97 -24.20 16.24
C VAL A 67 -9.31 -23.79 17.66
N SER A 68 -9.59 -22.51 17.87
CA SER A 68 -10.10 -21.96 19.11
C SER A 68 -11.38 -21.17 18.84
N THR A 69 -12.36 -21.29 19.72
CA THR A 69 -13.60 -20.50 19.66
C THR A 69 -14.06 -20.13 21.06
N ASN A 70 -14.45 -18.88 21.28
CA ASN A 70 -15.00 -18.40 22.55
C ASN A 70 -14.13 -18.70 23.81
N GLY A 71 -12.80 -18.62 23.72
CA GLY A 71 -11.91 -18.96 24.86
C GLY A 71 -11.53 -20.44 24.96
N GLU A 72 -12.11 -21.33 24.14
CA GLU A 72 -11.88 -22.77 24.21
C GLU A 72 -11.10 -23.28 22.98
N THR A 73 -9.95 -23.91 23.21
CA THR A 73 -9.27 -24.71 22.18
C THR A 73 -10.08 -25.96 21.86
N ARG A 74 -10.47 -26.13 20.59
CA ARG A 74 -11.30 -27.22 20.08
C ARG A 74 -10.50 -28.25 19.28
N VAL A 75 -9.43 -27.82 18.63
CA VAL A 75 -8.47 -28.68 17.91
C VAL A 75 -7.07 -28.15 18.19
N GLN A 76 -6.11 -29.04 18.45
CA GLN A 76 -4.68 -28.73 18.47
C GLN A 76 -3.93 -29.92 17.90
N LYS A 77 -3.18 -29.72 16.81
CA LYS A 77 -2.38 -30.72 16.11
C LYS A 77 -1.17 -30.04 15.48
N GLY A 78 0.00 -30.69 15.56
CA GLY A 78 1.23 -30.12 15.01
C GLY A 78 1.66 -28.83 15.73
N THR A 79 2.33 -27.94 15.00
CA THR A 79 2.87 -26.68 15.52
C THR A 79 1.93 -25.48 15.31
N ALA A 80 0.92 -25.59 14.45
CA ALA A 80 -0.14 -24.58 14.28
C ALA A 80 -0.75 -24.12 15.62
N THR A 81 -1.04 -22.83 15.77
CA THR A 81 -1.58 -22.24 17.01
C THR A 81 -2.83 -21.40 16.76
N ALA A 82 -3.86 -21.56 17.59
CA ALA A 82 -5.08 -20.76 17.52
C ALA A 82 -5.54 -20.34 18.91
N THR A 83 -5.70 -19.04 19.14
CA THR A 83 -6.19 -18.45 20.39
C THR A 83 -7.34 -17.51 20.11
N SER A 84 -8.43 -17.62 20.86
CA SER A 84 -9.58 -16.71 20.78
C SER A 84 -10.14 -16.43 22.17
N ASP A 85 -10.81 -15.30 22.36
CA ASP A 85 -11.63 -15.01 23.54
C ASP A 85 -12.89 -14.20 23.16
N GLY A 86 -13.75 -13.90 24.14
CA GLY A 86 -15.00 -13.18 23.90
C GLY A 86 -16.08 -14.02 23.20
N THR A 87 -17.26 -13.42 23.00
CA THR A 87 -18.45 -14.15 22.50
C THR A 87 -18.51 -14.15 20.97
N GLY A 88 -18.57 -15.33 20.36
CA GLY A 88 -18.69 -15.49 18.92
C GLY A 88 -17.36 -15.38 18.17
N SER A 89 -16.23 -15.23 18.88
CA SER A 89 -14.91 -15.09 18.27
C SER A 89 -14.33 -16.45 17.88
N VAL A 90 -13.57 -16.48 16.78
CA VAL A 90 -13.07 -17.70 16.12
C VAL A 90 -11.64 -17.49 15.63
N ALA A 91 -10.74 -18.35 16.08
CA ALA A 91 -9.38 -18.48 15.54
C ALA A 91 -9.20 -19.86 14.89
N ILE A 92 -8.72 -19.90 13.65
CA ILE A 92 -8.42 -21.12 12.90
C ILE A 92 -7.05 -20.97 12.25
N ALA A 93 -6.11 -21.85 12.57
CA ALA A 93 -4.80 -21.92 11.94
C ALA A 93 -4.65 -23.28 11.26
N HIS A 94 -4.22 -23.27 10.00
CA HIS A 94 -3.97 -24.45 9.19
C HIS A 94 -2.68 -24.23 8.39
N GLY A 95 -1.71 -25.11 8.59
CA GLY A 95 -0.35 -24.97 8.06
C GLY A 95 0.71 -25.03 9.16
N ASP A 96 1.93 -25.38 8.77
CA ASP A 96 3.09 -25.53 9.65
C ASP A 96 3.45 -24.16 10.26
N ASP A 97 3.68 -24.12 11.57
CA ASP A 97 4.00 -22.91 12.35
C ASP A 97 3.01 -21.73 12.18
N SER A 98 1.81 -22.00 11.66
CA SER A 98 0.75 -21.00 11.46
C SER A 98 0.14 -20.50 12.78
N SER A 99 -0.31 -19.23 12.80
CA SER A 99 -0.82 -18.57 14.01
C SER A 99 -2.08 -17.74 13.78
N ALA A 100 -3.16 -18.07 14.48
CA ALA A 100 -4.42 -17.32 14.44
C ALA A 100 -4.80 -16.78 15.83
N THR A 101 -4.95 -15.47 15.96
CA THR A 101 -5.26 -14.79 17.24
C THR A 101 -6.49 -13.90 17.12
N ALA A 102 -7.61 -14.31 17.74
CA ALA A 102 -8.90 -13.64 17.71
C ALA A 102 -9.37 -13.22 19.12
N VAL A 103 -8.63 -12.29 19.75
CA VAL A 103 -8.80 -11.91 21.16
C VAL A 103 -9.13 -10.42 21.33
N GLY A 104 -9.55 -10.03 22.54
CA GLY A 104 -9.79 -8.64 22.93
C GLY A 104 -11.18 -8.09 22.56
N GLY A 105 -12.15 -8.97 22.31
CA GLY A 105 -13.52 -8.56 21.97
C GLY A 105 -14.40 -9.70 21.47
N ASN A 106 -15.62 -9.38 21.05
CA ASN A 106 -16.62 -10.34 20.58
C ASN A 106 -16.64 -10.41 19.05
N ARG A 107 -16.99 -11.57 18.50
CA ARG A 107 -17.12 -11.82 17.04
C ARG A 107 -15.82 -11.56 16.24
N ASN A 108 -14.67 -11.48 16.91
CA ASN A 108 -13.38 -11.33 16.23
C ASN A 108 -13.01 -12.63 15.51
N ARG A 109 -12.43 -12.54 14.31
CA ARG A 109 -12.16 -13.67 13.43
C ARG A 109 -10.74 -13.63 12.89
N ALA A 110 -9.92 -14.61 13.27
CA ALA A 110 -8.57 -14.80 12.73
C ALA A 110 -8.50 -16.14 11.99
N ILE A 111 -8.11 -16.14 10.72
CA ILE A 111 -7.99 -17.37 9.92
C ILE A 111 -6.69 -17.37 9.13
N VAL A 112 -5.91 -18.44 9.28
CA VAL A 112 -4.73 -18.73 8.44
C VAL A 112 -4.93 -20.05 7.70
N ASN A 113 -4.59 -20.05 6.42
CA ASN A 113 -4.37 -21.25 5.63
C ASN A 113 -3.08 -21.11 4.81
N GLY A 114 -1.98 -21.60 5.36
CA GLY A 114 -0.64 -21.55 4.80
C GLY A 114 0.42 -21.58 5.90
N ASP A 115 1.63 -22.01 5.54
CA ASP A 115 2.73 -22.24 6.47
C ASP A 115 3.40 -20.90 6.87
N ASN A 116 4.04 -20.88 8.04
CA ASN A 116 4.73 -19.72 8.66
C ASN A 116 3.88 -18.43 8.79
N SER A 117 2.56 -18.55 8.64
CA SER A 117 1.68 -17.40 8.39
C SER A 117 0.85 -17.00 9.61
N SER A 118 0.50 -15.72 9.71
CA SER A 118 -0.17 -15.16 10.90
C SER A 118 -1.38 -14.29 10.57
N ALA A 119 -2.48 -14.51 11.28
CA ALA A 119 -3.65 -13.63 11.28
C ALA A 119 -3.96 -13.21 12.72
N SER A 120 -4.01 -11.92 13.01
CA SER A 120 -4.32 -11.40 14.35
C SER A 120 -5.37 -10.30 14.31
N THR A 121 -6.32 -10.33 15.25
CA THR A 121 -7.24 -9.22 15.50
C THR A 121 -6.85 -8.37 16.70
N SER A 122 -5.58 -8.44 17.11
CA SER A 122 -5.05 -7.77 18.30
C SER A 122 -3.57 -7.46 18.14
N ARG A 123 -3.08 -6.48 18.89
CA ARG A 123 -1.64 -6.25 19.08
C ARG A 123 -1.30 -6.44 20.55
N ASP A 124 -0.21 -7.14 20.83
CA ASP A 124 0.36 -7.38 22.17
C ASP A 124 -0.64 -7.93 23.23
N GLY A 125 -1.69 -8.63 22.80
CA GLY A 125 -2.75 -9.15 23.67
C GLY A 125 -3.71 -8.08 24.21
N VAL A 126 -3.62 -6.84 23.72
CA VAL A 126 -4.47 -5.71 24.10
C VAL A 126 -5.23 -5.23 22.86
N SER A 127 -6.26 -5.99 22.46
CA SER A 127 -7.31 -5.42 21.61
C SER A 127 -8.43 -4.88 22.49
N TYR A 128 -8.97 -3.74 22.07
CA TYR A 128 -10.33 -3.33 22.37
C TYR A 128 -11.03 -3.28 21.01
N GLY A 129 -12.01 -4.15 20.80
CA GLY A 129 -12.90 -4.03 19.65
C GLY A 129 -13.60 -5.32 19.21
N ASP A 130 -14.83 -5.18 18.75
CA ASP A 130 -15.74 -6.22 18.28
C ASP A 130 -15.70 -6.37 16.74
N GLY A 131 -15.93 -7.58 16.23
CA GLY A 131 -16.23 -7.85 14.82
C GLY A 131 -15.07 -7.75 13.83
N ASN A 132 -13.83 -7.60 14.30
CA ASN A 132 -12.64 -7.51 13.46
C ASN A 132 -12.35 -8.84 12.73
N THR A 133 -11.83 -8.78 11.51
CA THR A 133 -11.51 -9.97 10.68
C THR A 133 -10.11 -9.90 10.07
N ALA A 134 -9.20 -10.77 10.53
CA ALA A 134 -7.90 -11.01 9.90
C ALA A 134 -7.92 -12.36 9.15
N ARG A 135 -7.47 -12.38 7.90
CA ARG A 135 -7.40 -13.60 7.08
C ARG A 135 -6.13 -13.68 6.24
N VAL A 136 -5.46 -14.82 6.26
CA VAL A 136 -4.35 -15.17 5.36
C VAL A 136 -4.67 -16.45 4.59
N VAL A 137 -4.38 -16.44 3.30
CA VAL A 137 -4.30 -17.62 2.43
C VAL A 137 -3.02 -17.48 1.60
N GLY A 138 -2.04 -18.36 1.82
CA GLY A 138 -0.67 -18.21 1.30
C GLY A 138 0.37 -18.42 2.41
N GLU A 139 1.62 -18.63 2.02
CA GLU A 139 2.78 -18.90 2.89
C GLU A 139 3.51 -17.61 3.31
N ASP A 140 4.27 -17.65 4.40
CA ASP A 140 5.09 -16.56 4.95
C ASP A 140 4.35 -15.19 5.10
N SER A 141 3.04 -15.20 5.31
CA SER A 141 2.15 -14.04 5.13
C SER A 141 1.48 -13.54 6.43
N SER A 142 1.09 -12.26 6.46
CA SER A 142 0.58 -11.60 7.67
C SER A 142 -0.66 -10.73 7.44
N ALA A 143 -1.70 -10.92 8.27
CA ALA A 143 -2.88 -10.05 8.33
C ALA A 143 -3.14 -9.54 9.76
N LEU A 144 -3.24 -8.23 9.94
CA LEU A 144 -3.53 -7.57 11.22
C LEU A 144 -4.79 -6.70 11.12
N ALA A 145 -5.84 -7.03 11.87
CA ALA A 145 -7.13 -6.34 11.86
C ALA A 145 -7.63 -6.01 13.28
N GLY A 146 -7.34 -4.84 13.85
CA GLY A 146 -7.77 -4.57 15.24
C GLY A 146 -7.39 -3.18 15.77
N LEU A 147 -7.48 -3.01 17.09
CA LEU A 147 -7.37 -1.70 17.76
C LEU A 147 -8.50 -0.74 17.31
N GLY A 148 -9.74 -1.21 17.42
CA GLY A 148 -10.99 -0.60 16.95
C GLY A 148 -12.01 -1.67 16.56
N ASP A 149 -13.22 -1.28 16.17
CA ASP A 149 -14.33 -2.15 15.77
C ASP A 149 -14.34 -2.42 14.25
N GLY A 150 -14.69 -3.65 13.85
CA GLY A 150 -15.05 -3.97 12.46
C GLY A 150 -13.94 -3.92 11.41
N ASN A 151 -12.66 -3.75 11.79
CA ASN A 151 -11.55 -3.71 10.86
C ASN A 151 -11.37 -5.04 10.10
N THR A 152 -10.91 -5.00 8.86
CA THR A 152 -10.72 -6.17 8.00
C THR A 152 -9.36 -6.17 7.30
N ALA A 153 -8.52 -7.16 7.59
CA ALA A 153 -7.26 -7.39 6.88
C ALA A 153 -7.29 -8.75 6.17
N THR A 154 -6.92 -8.79 4.89
CA THR A 154 -6.92 -10.00 4.06
C THR A 154 -5.65 -10.08 3.22
N VAL A 155 -4.98 -11.23 3.26
CA VAL A 155 -3.94 -11.63 2.29
C VAL A 155 -4.39 -12.87 1.52
N ASN A 156 -4.12 -12.88 0.21
CA ASN A 156 -4.32 -14.01 -0.68
C ASN A 156 -3.18 -14.07 -1.71
N GLY A 157 -2.09 -14.73 -1.33
CA GLY A 157 -0.78 -14.75 -2.02
C GLY A 157 0.33 -14.95 -0.98
N ASP A 158 1.54 -15.25 -1.44
CA ASP A 158 2.68 -15.58 -0.57
C ASP A 158 3.51 -14.33 -0.22
N ARG A 159 4.06 -14.30 1.00
CA ARG A 159 4.81 -13.18 1.59
C ARG A 159 4.05 -11.84 1.61
N GLY A 160 2.72 -11.89 1.57
CA GLY A 160 1.86 -10.71 1.57
C GLY A 160 1.59 -10.17 2.98
N VAL A 161 1.40 -8.85 3.08
CA VAL A 161 1.13 -8.14 4.35
C VAL A 161 -0.09 -7.23 4.20
N ALA A 162 -1.11 -7.44 5.04
CA ALA A 162 -2.28 -6.57 5.14
C ALA A 162 -2.45 -6.04 6.58
N GLN A 163 -2.55 -4.73 6.74
CA GLN A 163 -2.77 -4.07 8.03
C GLN A 163 -3.95 -3.10 7.96
N ALA A 164 -4.95 -3.31 8.80
CA ALA A 164 -6.08 -2.40 9.00
C ALA A 164 -6.35 -2.25 10.50
N GLY A 165 -6.09 -1.08 11.08
CA GLY A 165 -6.29 -0.89 12.52
C GLY A 165 -5.77 0.42 13.03
N LEU A 166 -6.14 0.74 14.28
CA LEU A 166 -6.15 2.08 14.88
C LEU A 166 -7.30 2.92 14.32
N GLY A 167 -8.50 2.63 14.79
CA GLY A 167 -9.78 3.21 14.32
C GLY A 167 -10.76 2.13 13.86
N ASP A 168 -11.95 2.55 13.42
CA ASP A 168 -13.08 1.67 13.15
C ASP A 168 -13.30 1.45 11.64
N GLY A 169 -13.65 0.22 11.24
CA GLY A 169 -14.09 -0.10 9.88
C GLY A 169 -13.01 -0.07 8.79
N ASN A 170 -11.73 0.05 9.14
CA ASN A 170 -10.64 0.06 8.16
C ASN A 170 -10.53 -1.27 7.41
N THR A 171 -10.11 -1.22 6.15
CA THR A 171 -9.98 -2.40 5.28
C THR A 171 -8.64 -2.41 4.57
N ALA A 172 -7.90 -3.51 4.64
CA ALA A 172 -6.67 -3.74 3.88
C ALA A 172 -6.71 -5.10 3.19
N THR A 173 -6.49 -5.13 1.88
CA THR A 173 -6.55 -6.36 1.08
C THR A 173 -5.34 -6.48 0.16
N VAL A 174 -4.68 -7.64 0.19
CA VAL A 174 -3.63 -8.07 -0.76
C VAL A 174 -4.11 -9.29 -1.54
N VAL A 175 -3.97 -9.24 -2.86
CA VAL A 175 -4.14 -10.37 -3.78
C VAL A 175 -2.96 -10.40 -4.75
N GLY A 176 -2.11 -11.43 -4.64
CA GLY A 176 -0.80 -11.48 -5.30
C GLY A 176 0.33 -11.66 -4.28
N ASP A 177 1.50 -12.04 -4.77
CA ASP A 177 2.69 -12.32 -3.96
C ASP A 177 3.46 -11.01 -3.67
N ASP A 178 4.20 -10.96 -2.55
CA ASP A 178 4.99 -9.77 -2.13
C ASP A 178 4.17 -8.46 -1.98
N GLY A 179 2.83 -8.56 -1.87
CA GLY A 179 1.95 -7.39 -1.77
C GLY A 179 1.88 -6.76 -0.37
N LEU A 180 1.78 -5.44 -0.30
CA LEU A 180 1.64 -4.67 0.95
C LEU A 180 0.42 -3.75 0.92
N ALA A 181 -0.57 -3.96 1.79
CA ALA A 181 -1.72 -3.07 1.96
C ALA A 181 -1.79 -2.55 3.40
N VAL A 182 -1.77 -1.22 3.59
CA VAL A 182 -1.83 -0.57 4.91
C VAL A 182 -2.90 0.51 4.91
N ALA A 183 -4.01 0.26 5.61
CA ALA A 183 -4.94 1.32 6.00
C ALA A 183 -4.43 1.98 7.29
N GLY A 184 -4.16 3.29 7.21
CA GLY A 184 -3.62 4.12 8.30
C GLY A 184 -4.62 4.43 9.41
N GLU A 185 -4.17 5.21 10.40
CA GLU A 185 -4.96 5.56 11.59
C GLU A 185 -6.16 6.45 11.21
N GLY A 186 -7.33 6.19 11.83
CA GLY A 186 -8.60 6.85 11.51
C GLY A 186 -9.69 5.86 11.14
N ASP A 187 -10.86 6.34 10.72
CA ASP A 187 -12.04 5.52 10.47
C ASP A 187 -12.31 5.32 8.96
N GLY A 188 -12.65 4.09 8.56
CA GLY A 188 -13.10 3.76 7.21
C GLY A 188 -12.02 3.75 6.09
N ASN A 189 -10.74 3.84 6.43
CA ASN A 189 -9.64 3.81 5.47
C ASN A 189 -9.58 2.48 4.72
N THR A 190 -9.41 2.52 3.41
CA THR A 190 -9.47 1.35 2.52
C THR A 190 -8.23 1.23 1.64
N THR A 191 -7.48 0.15 1.77
CA THR A 191 -6.39 -0.21 0.87
C THR A 191 -6.61 -1.53 0.17
N THR A 192 -6.25 -1.59 -1.12
CA THR A 192 -6.37 -2.80 -1.94
C THR A 192 -5.21 -2.90 -2.92
N VAL A 193 -4.47 -4.00 -2.86
CA VAL A 193 -3.43 -4.39 -3.82
C VAL A 193 -3.89 -5.63 -4.58
N ILE A 194 -3.86 -5.56 -5.91
CA ILE A 194 -4.09 -6.68 -6.82
C ILE A 194 -2.95 -6.70 -7.84
N GLY A 195 -1.97 -7.59 -7.64
CA GLY A 195 -0.75 -7.66 -8.44
C GLY A 195 0.47 -7.97 -7.58
N ASP A 196 1.48 -8.57 -8.19
CA ASP A 196 2.67 -9.05 -7.49
C ASP A 196 3.64 -7.88 -7.20
N GLY A 197 4.36 -7.95 -6.07
CA GLY A 197 5.39 -6.97 -5.69
C GLY A 197 4.90 -5.53 -5.58
N SER A 198 3.65 -5.33 -5.18
CA SER A 198 2.92 -4.06 -5.26
C SER A 198 2.44 -3.55 -3.90
N ALA A 199 2.26 -2.23 -3.76
CA ALA A 199 1.99 -1.60 -2.45
C ALA A 199 0.90 -0.53 -2.48
N ALA A 200 0.00 -0.53 -1.50
CA ALA A 200 -1.01 0.51 -1.30
C ALA A 200 -1.01 0.99 0.17
N GLY A 201 -0.90 2.30 0.39
CA GLY A 201 -0.98 2.93 1.70
C GLY A 201 -2.02 4.05 1.74
N ALA A 202 -2.88 4.02 2.76
CA ALA A 202 -3.70 5.16 3.17
C ALA A 202 -3.06 5.83 4.39
N GLY A 203 -2.91 7.16 4.37
CA GLY A 203 -2.35 7.96 5.48
C GLY A 203 -3.30 8.09 6.67
N GLU A 204 -2.94 8.94 7.63
CA GLU A 204 -3.77 9.26 8.79
C GLU A 204 -4.99 10.12 8.39
N GLY A 205 -6.15 9.89 9.02
CA GLY A 205 -7.41 10.57 8.71
C GLY A 205 -8.53 9.60 8.33
N ASP A 206 -9.69 10.11 7.95
CA ASP A 206 -10.90 9.30 7.73
C ASP A 206 -11.24 9.11 6.24
N ASN A 207 -11.72 7.92 5.89
CA ASN A 207 -12.23 7.52 4.56
C ASN A 207 -11.21 7.59 3.40
N ASN A 208 -9.91 7.55 3.69
CA ASN A 208 -8.86 7.52 2.67
C ASN A 208 -8.86 6.20 1.89
N THR A 209 -8.69 6.25 0.57
CA THR A 209 -8.73 5.08 -0.32
C THR A 209 -7.48 4.97 -1.19
N ALA A 210 -6.73 3.88 -1.10
CA ALA A 210 -5.58 3.58 -1.97
C ALA A 210 -5.74 2.21 -2.68
N THR A 211 -5.79 2.21 -4.01
CA THR A 211 -5.97 0.99 -4.81
C THR A 211 -4.84 0.82 -5.84
N VAL A 212 -4.25 -0.37 -5.90
CA VAL A 212 -3.35 -0.81 -6.97
C VAL A 212 -3.95 -2.02 -7.69
N LYS A 213 -3.92 -1.99 -9.03
CA LYS A 213 -4.24 -3.11 -9.90
C LYS A 213 -3.25 -3.22 -11.07
N GLY A 214 -2.18 -3.95 -10.85
CA GLY A 214 -1.04 -4.11 -11.76
C GLY A 214 0.20 -4.53 -10.97
N ASP A 215 1.16 -5.17 -11.63
CA ASP A 215 2.37 -5.70 -10.98
C ASP A 215 3.42 -4.58 -10.78
N GLY A 216 4.28 -4.73 -9.77
CA GLY A 216 5.35 -3.78 -9.44
C GLY A 216 4.92 -2.33 -9.26
N SER A 217 3.71 -2.11 -8.75
CA SER A 217 3.01 -0.81 -8.78
C SER A 217 2.67 -0.26 -7.38
N SER A 218 2.46 1.05 -7.26
CA SER A 218 2.31 1.71 -5.95
C SER A 218 1.27 2.83 -5.87
N ALA A 219 0.47 2.83 -4.81
CA ALA A 219 -0.48 3.88 -4.47
C ALA A 219 -0.22 4.42 -3.05
N GLY A 220 -0.08 5.74 -2.89
CA GLY A 220 0.12 6.36 -1.57
C GLY A 220 -0.77 7.57 -1.37
N VAL A 221 -1.53 7.58 -0.28
CA VAL A 221 -2.34 8.72 0.17
C VAL A 221 -1.62 9.35 1.37
N GLY A 222 -1.50 10.69 1.38
CA GLY A 222 -1.02 11.47 2.52
C GLY A 222 -2.05 11.58 3.65
N ASP A 223 -1.81 12.48 4.59
CA ASP A 223 -2.66 12.66 5.77
C ASP A 223 -3.82 13.66 5.50
N GLY A 224 -5.01 13.40 6.03
CA GLY A 224 -6.24 14.17 5.81
C GLY A 224 -7.42 13.29 5.44
N ASP A 225 -8.59 13.86 5.09
CA ASP A 225 -9.82 13.09 4.93
C ASP A 225 -10.27 12.92 3.45
N ASN A 226 -10.90 11.78 3.15
CA ASN A 226 -11.57 11.46 1.88
C ASN A 226 -10.65 11.44 0.64
N ASN A 227 -9.35 11.30 0.81
CA ASN A 227 -8.40 11.27 -0.31
C ASN A 227 -8.47 9.93 -1.07
N THR A 228 -8.29 9.96 -2.40
CA THR A 228 -8.48 8.79 -3.28
C THR A 228 -7.33 8.61 -4.27
N VAL A 229 -6.65 7.48 -4.19
CA VAL A 229 -5.56 7.11 -5.10
C VAL A 229 -5.85 5.78 -5.78
N ALA A 230 -5.75 5.72 -7.11
CA ALA A 230 -6.00 4.52 -7.88
C ALA A 230 -4.99 4.32 -9.02
N VAL A 231 -4.26 3.20 -9.00
CA VAL A 231 -3.37 2.76 -10.09
C VAL A 231 -3.98 1.57 -10.80
N HIS A 232 -4.05 1.63 -12.13
CA HIS A 232 -4.34 0.49 -12.98
C HIS A 232 -3.39 0.42 -14.19
N GLY A 233 -2.43 -0.49 -14.12
CA GLY A 233 -1.33 -0.64 -15.09
C GLY A 233 -0.09 -1.13 -14.35
N ASP A 234 0.81 -1.79 -15.06
CA ASP A 234 2.03 -2.37 -14.49
C ASP A 234 3.15 -1.32 -14.36
N GLY A 235 4.04 -1.50 -13.39
CA GLY A 235 5.17 -0.60 -13.12
C GLY A 235 4.79 0.86 -12.89
N SER A 236 3.60 1.11 -12.32
CA SER A 236 2.95 2.42 -12.30
C SER A 236 2.72 2.94 -10.88
N THR A 237 2.61 4.27 -10.76
CA THR A 237 2.53 4.94 -9.46
C THR A 237 1.39 5.96 -9.43
N ALA A 238 0.75 6.14 -8.28
CA ALA A 238 -0.07 7.32 -8.01
C ALA A 238 0.11 7.79 -6.57
N GLY A 239 -0.02 9.10 -6.35
CA GLY A 239 0.07 9.69 -5.02
C GLY A 239 -0.85 10.90 -4.84
N ALA A 240 -1.48 11.01 -3.68
CA ALA A 240 -2.16 12.22 -3.23
C ALA A 240 -1.44 12.76 -1.99
N GLY A 241 -1.12 14.05 -1.97
CA GLY A 241 -0.51 14.74 -0.84
C GLY A 241 -1.50 15.02 0.30
N ASP A 242 -0.98 15.61 1.36
CA ASP A 242 -1.73 15.93 2.58
C ASP A 242 -2.80 17.00 2.32
N GLY A 243 -3.93 16.92 3.03
CA GLY A 243 -5.13 17.75 2.84
C GLY A 243 -6.37 16.89 2.55
N ASP A 244 -7.50 17.53 2.20
CA ASP A 244 -8.78 16.83 2.07
C ASP A 244 -9.24 16.68 0.59
N ASN A 245 -9.85 15.54 0.27
CA ASN A 245 -10.48 15.24 -1.04
C ASN A 245 -9.52 15.22 -2.26
N ASN A 246 -8.22 15.06 -2.05
CA ASN A 246 -7.24 14.92 -3.12
C ASN A 246 -7.42 13.59 -3.88
N THR A 247 -7.31 13.63 -5.20
CA THR A 247 -7.57 12.49 -6.10
C THR A 247 -6.44 12.29 -7.10
N ALA A 248 -5.77 11.14 -7.08
CA ALA A 248 -4.75 10.78 -8.08
C ALA A 248 -5.05 9.43 -8.76
N ILE A 249 -5.22 9.44 -10.08
CA ILE A 249 -5.62 8.26 -10.85
C ILE A 249 -4.65 8.01 -12.00
N THR A 250 -3.96 6.88 -11.97
CA THR A 250 -3.11 6.40 -13.08
C THR A 250 -3.79 5.23 -13.79
N ARG A 251 -4.00 5.35 -15.11
CA ARG A 251 -4.42 4.24 -15.98
C ARG A 251 -3.48 4.12 -17.18
N GLY A 252 -2.82 3.00 -17.33
CA GLY A 252 -1.77 2.75 -18.33
C GLY A 252 -0.46 2.33 -17.69
N ASP A 253 0.39 1.64 -18.44
CA ASP A 253 1.62 1.03 -17.95
C ASP A 253 2.78 2.05 -17.88
N GLY A 254 3.69 1.87 -16.91
CA GLY A 254 4.85 2.75 -16.70
C GLY A 254 4.50 4.22 -16.45
N SER A 255 3.33 4.50 -15.87
CA SER A 255 2.74 5.85 -15.78
C SER A 255 2.67 6.37 -14.34
N ALA A 256 2.49 7.69 -14.19
CA ALA A 256 2.46 8.34 -12.88
C ALA A 256 1.45 9.50 -12.76
N SER A 257 0.67 9.54 -11.68
CA SER A 257 -0.17 10.70 -11.32
C SER A 257 0.12 11.18 -9.90
N GLY A 258 0.38 12.47 -9.72
CA GLY A 258 0.52 13.09 -8.39
C GLY A 258 -0.48 14.23 -8.18
N ALA A 259 -1.27 14.18 -7.12
CA ALA A 259 -2.00 15.33 -6.60
C ALA A 259 -1.21 15.94 -5.43
N GLY A 260 -0.93 17.24 -5.49
CA GLY A 260 -0.15 17.98 -4.48
C GLY A 260 -0.90 18.23 -3.16
N GLU A 261 -0.20 18.87 -2.23
CA GLU A 261 -0.71 19.24 -0.91
C GLU A 261 -1.79 20.34 -1.00
N GLY A 262 -2.76 20.36 -0.08
CA GLY A 262 -3.92 21.26 -0.09
C GLY A 262 -5.22 20.51 -0.38
N ASP A 263 -6.32 21.21 -0.67
CA ASP A 263 -7.64 20.56 -0.78
C ASP A 263 -8.15 20.43 -2.23
N ASN A 264 -8.84 19.31 -2.52
CA ASN A 264 -9.53 19.04 -3.80
C ASN A 264 -8.61 18.98 -5.04
N ASN A 265 -7.33 18.66 -4.89
CA ASN A 265 -6.41 18.52 -6.02
C ASN A 265 -6.68 17.23 -6.81
N THR A 266 -6.68 17.30 -8.14
CA THR A 266 -6.99 16.17 -9.02
C THR A 266 -5.90 15.95 -10.07
N SER A 267 -5.37 14.73 -10.11
CA SER A 267 -4.37 14.29 -11.09
C SER A 267 -4.84 13.03 -11.79
N THR A 268 -4.83 12.99 -13.13
CA THR A 268 -5.33 11.84 -13.89
C THR A 268 -4.45 11.54 -15.11
N VAL A 269 -4.03 10.29 -15.25
CA VAL A 269 -3.42 9.74 -16.47
C VAL A 269 -4.33 8.67 -17.07
N ASN A 270 -4.57 8.75 -18.37
CA ASN A 270 -5.14 7.69 -19.20
C ASN A 270 -4.24 7.48 -20.44
N GLY A 271 -3.25 6.60 -20.35
CA GLY A 271 -2.29 6.29 -21.42
C GLY A 271 -0.96 5.78 -20.85
N ASP A 272 -0.15 5.15 -21.70
CA ASP A 272 1.10 4.48 -21.29
C ASP A 272 2.31 5.46 -21.28
N GLY A 273 3.24 5.27 -20.33
CA GLY A 273 4.43 6.11 -20.18
C GLY A 273 4.14 7.60 -19.94
N SER A 274 3.00 7.90 -19.32
CA SER A 274 2.44 9.25 -19.20
C SER A 274 2.45 9.78 -17.76
N VAL A 275 2.50 11.11 -17.60
CA VAL A 275 2.66 11.77 -16.29
C VAL A 275 1.69 12.93 -16.09
N ALA A 276 0.88 12.89 -15.03
CA ALA A 276 0.08 14.01 -14.56
C ALA A 276 0.56 14.50 -13.18
N SER A 277 0.60 15.82 -12.97
CA SER A 277 0.89 16.41 -11.68
C SER A 277 0.07 17.68 -11.47
N SER A 278 -0.83 17.69 -10.48
CA SER A 278 -1.39 18.93 -9.96
C SER A 278 -0.54 19.38 -8.79
N GLY A 279 -0.03 20.61 -8.84
CA GLY A 279 0.79 21.20 -7.77
C GLY A 279 -0.02 21.57 -6.53
N ASP A 280 0.71 22.08 -5.53
CA ASP A 280 0.18 22.39 -4.21
C ASP A 280 -0.72 23.66 -4.21
N GLY A 281 -1.63 23.73 -3.24
CA GLY A 281 -2.72 24.71 -3.16
C GLY A 281 -4.08 24.04 -3.38
N ASP A 282 -5.14 24.81 -3.64
CA ASP A 282 -6.50 24.23 -3.66
C ASP A 282 -7.10 24.11 -5.07
N ASN A 283 -7.82 23.02 -5.34
CA ASN A 283 -8.59 22.78 -6.57
C ASN A 283 -7.75 22.71 -7.87
N ASN A 284 -6.46 22.34 -7.80
CA ASN A 284 -5.65 22.18 -9.00
C ASN A 284 -6.02 20.89 -9.76
N THR A 285 -5.94 20.91 -11.09
CA THR A 285 -6.30 19.77 -11.94
C THR A 285 -5.28 19.55 -13.05
N ALA A 286 -4.71 18.34 -13.12
CA ALA A 286 -3.85 17.92 -14.23
C ALA A 286 -4.37 16.63 -14.86
N THR A 287 -4.62 16.63 -16.17
CA THR A 287 -5.14 15.46 -16.89
C THR A 287 -4.32 15.14 -18.13
N VAL A 288 -3.98 13.86 -18.31
CA VAL A 288 -3.38 13.30 -19.52
C VAL A 288 -4.34 12.28 -20.14
N ASN A 289 -4.55 12.38 -21.46
CA ASN A 289 -5.26 11.38 -22.27
C ASN A 289 -4.41 11.05 -23.51
N GLY A 290 -3.64 9.96 -23.45
CA GLY A 290 -2.71 9.55 -24.50
C GLY A 290 -1.34 9.14 -23.95
N ASP A 291 -0.53 8.53 -24.81
CA ASP A 291 0.73 7.88 -24.44
C ASP A 291 1.94 8.82 -24.55
N GLY A 292 2.88 8.73 -23.61
CA GLY A 292 4.11 9.53 -23.61
C GLY A 292 3.90 11.03 -23.39
N LEU A 293 2.78 11.42 -22.77
CA LEU A 293 2.37 12.80 -22.56
C LEU A 293 2.66 13.27 -21.12
N THR A 294 2.65 14.59 -20.91
CA THR A 294 2.85 15.19 -19.59
C THR A 294 1.94 16.39 -19.39
N ALA A 295 1.18 16.39 -18.29
CA ALA A 295 0.39 17.54 -17.82
C ALA A 295 0.88 17.96 -16.43
N VAL A 296 1.21 19.25 -16.26
CA VAL A 296 1.62 19.82 -14.97
C VAL A 296 0.83 21.09 -14.72
N ALA A 297 -0.12 21.05 -13.80
CA ALA A 297 -0.66 22.25 -13.17
C ALA A 297 0.33 22.69 -12.08
N THR A 298 0.77 23.94 -12.13
CA THR A 298 1.73 24.50 -11.14
C THR A 298 1.05 24.79 -9.81
N GLU A 299 1.86 25.00 -8.77
CA GLU A 299 1.44 25.58 -7.48
C GLU A 299 0.50 26.79 -7.67
N GLY A 300 -0.52 26.91 -6.82
CA GLY A 300 -1.54 27.95 -6.86
C GLY A 300 -2.94 27.39 -6.58
N ASP A 301 -3.99 28.17 -6.87
CA ASP A 301 -5.37 27.73 -6.69
C ASP A 301 -6.12 27.67 -8.03
N GLY A 302 -6.86 26.59 -8.26
CA GLY A 302 -7.73 26.41 -9.44
C GLY A 302 -6.99 26.26 -10.78
N ILE A 303 -5.71 25.86 -10.76
CA ILE A 303 -4.90 25.71 -11.98
C ILE A 303 -5.30 24.43 -12.71
N THR A 304 -5.81 24.54 -13.95
CA THR A 304 -6.21 23.39 -14.77
C THR A 304 -5.30 23.22 -15.99
N VAL A 305 -4.78 22.02 -16.22
CA VAL A 305 -3.93 21.66 -17.37
C VAL A 305 -4.35 20.31 -17.96
N GLU A 306 -4.53 20.26 -19.28
CA GLU A 306 -4.89 19.04 -20.02
C GLU A 306 -3.89 18.77 -21.15
N ALA A 307 -3.48 17.51 -21.30
CA ALA A 307 -2.68 16.99 -22.41
C ALA A 307 -3.49 15.90 -23.16
N PRO A 308 -4.09 16.23 -24.33
CA PRO A 308 -4.91 15.32 -25.14
C PRO A 308 -4.15 14.70 -26.34
#